data_AF-A0A7V9JG34-F1
#
_entry.id   AF-A0A7V9JG34-F1
#
_cell.length_a   1.000
_cell.length_b   1.000
_cell.length_c   1.000
_cell.angle_alpha   90.00
_cell.angle_beta   90.00
_cell.angle_gamma   90.00
#
_symmetry.space_group_name_H-M   'P 1'
#
loop_
_entity.id
_entity.type
_entity.pdbx_description
1 polymer ?
#
loop_
_entity_poly.entity_id
_entity_poly.type
_entity_poly.pdbx_seq_one_letter_code
_entity_poly.pdbx_strand_id
1 'polypeptide(L)'
;MLPNFIVIGAAKAGTTALYWYLAEHPAVFMSPVKETNYFAYGLDSAGRLLYGDPDVHRFPVKSLSEYEELFVEAGHAGAVGEASPIYLECPQAA
;
A
#
# COMPACT_ATOMS: atom_id res chain seq x y z
N MET A 1 -2.36 -13.51 -4.60
CA MET A 1 -3.74 -12.95 -4.49
C MET A 1 -3.64 -11.45 -4.30
N LEU A 2 -4.68 -10.69 -4.61
CA LEU A 2 -4.63 -9.23 -4.59
C LEU A 2 -5.64 -8.65 -3.59
N PRO A 3 -5.38 -7.45 -3.05
CA PRO A 3 -6.35 -6.77 -2.20
C PRO A 3 -7.58 -6.39 -3.02
N ASN A 4 -8.72 -6.33 -2.36
CA ASN A 4 -9.99 -5.91 -2.94
C ASN A 4 -10.41 -4.50 -2.50
N PHE A 5 -9.65 -3.85 -1.59
CA PHE A 5 -9.78 -2.43 -1.31
C PHE A 5 -8.43 -1.80 -0.95
N ILE A 6 -8.31 -0.48 -1.14
CA ILE A 6 -7.09 0.29 -0.84
C ILE A 6 -7.46 1.60 -0.15
N VAL A 7 -6.79 1.91 0.96
CA VAL A 7 -6.87 3.21 1.64
C VAL A 7 -5.78 4.13 1.08
N ILE A 8 -6.16 4.99 0.14
CA ILE A 8 -5.21 5.78 -0.66
C ILE A 8 -4.73 7.08 -0.01
N GLY A 9 -5.34 7.55 1.08
CA GLY A 9 -4.97 8.83 1.70
C GLY A 9 -6.10 9.57 2.41
N ALA A 10 -5.86 10.82 2.84
CA ALA A 10 -4.62 11.59 2.67
C ALA A 10 -3.57 11.36 3.78
N ALA A 11 -2.31 11.70 3.51
CA ALA A 11 -1.29 11.79 4.56
C ALA A 11 -1.76 12.72 5.69
N LYS A 12 -1.49 12.35 6.95
CA LYS A 12 -1.95 13.05 8.17
C LYS A 12 -3.47 13.15 8.36
N ALA A 13 -4.28 12.42 7.58
CA ALA A 13 -5.74 12.35 7.74
C ALA A 13 -6.24 11.17 8.61
N GLY A 14 -5.37 10.58 9.44
CA GLY A 14 -5.76 9.48 10.34
C GLY A 14 -5.77 8.08 9.72
N THR A 15 -5.20 7.90 8.51
CA THR A 15 -5.11 6.59 7.83
C THR A 15 -4.40 5.51 8.63
N THR A 16 -3.46 5.86 9.51
CA THR A 16 -2.83 4.91 10.44
C THR A 16 -3.80 4.38 11.48
N ALA A 17 -4.65 5.22 12.07
CA ALA A 17 -5.67 4.76 13.01
C ALA A 17 -6.69 3.86 12.29
N LEU A 18 -7.16 4.29 11.11
CA LEU A 18 -8.06 3.50 10.28
C LEU A 18 -7.48 2.12 9.92
N TYR A 19 -6.21 2.05 9.51
CA TYR A 19 -5.52 0.79 9.22
C TYR A 19 -5.58 -0.18 10.40
N TRP A 20 -5.28 0.30 11.62
CA TRP A 20 -5.32 -0.55 12.81
C TRP A 20 -6.74 -0.99 13.19
N TYR A 21 -7.72 -0.10 13.10
CA TYR A 21 -9.13 -0.46 13.37
C TYR A 21 -9.67 -1.50 12.37
N LEU A 22 -9.28 -1.39 11.10
CA LEU A 22 -9.63 -2.39 10.09
C LEU A 22 -8.95 -3.73 10.38
N ALA A 23 -7.67 -3.73 10.75
CA ALA A 23 -6.90 -4.93 11.05
C ALA A 23 -7.44 -5.72 12.28
N GLU A 24 -8.19 -5.08 13.18
CA GLU A 24 -8.82 -5.74 14.32
C GLU A 24 -10.09 -6.52 13.94
N HIS A 25 -10.70 -6.24 12.78
CA HIS A 25 -11.97 -6.86 12.40
C HIS A 25 -11.76 -8.28 11.87
N PRO A 26 -12.47 -9.31 12.38
CA PRO A 26 -12.18 -10.73 12.05
C PRO A 26 -12.44 -11.12 10.59
N ALA A 27 -13.19 -10.30 9.85
CA ALA A 27 -13.46 -10.50 8.42
C ALA A 27 -12.57 -9.64 7.49
N VAL A 28 -11.62 -8.88 8.05
CA VAL A 28 -10.70 -8.01 7.30
C VAL A 28 -9.29 -8.51 7.48
N PHE A 29 -8.55 -8.63 6.38
CA PHE A 29 -7.11 -8.83 6.38
C PHE A 29 -6.46 -7.56 5.83
N MET A 30 -5.61 -6.91 6.62
CA MET A 30 -4.77 -5.81 6.13
C MET A 30 -3.40 -6.36 5.75
N SER A 31 -2.78 -5.84 4.68
CA SER A 31 -1.38 -6.11 4.37
C SER A 31 -0.52 -5.93 5.62
N PRO A 32 0.37 -6.87 5.97
CA PRO A 32 1.24 -6.77 7.15
C PRO A 32 2.22 -5.59 7.06
N VAL A 33 2.42 -5.04 5.86
CA VAL A 33 3.21 -3.85 5.60
C VAL A 33 2.26 -2.70 5.29
N LYS A 34 2.08 -1.79 6.25
CA LYS A 34 1.45 -0.49 5.96
C LYS A 34 2.40 0.36 5.11
N GLU A 35 1.85 1.16 4.22
CA GLU A 35 2.59 2.00 3.28
C GLU A 35 3.47 1.17 2.34
N THR A 36 2.85 0.20 1.66
CA THR A 36 3.53 -0.64 0.66
C THR A 36 4.17 0.21 -0.44
N ASN A 37 3.50 1.31 -0.77
CA ASN A 37 3.85 2.30 -1.78
C ASN A 37 4.10 1.67 -3.16
N TYR A 38 3.58 0.46 -3.38
CA TYR A 38 3.75 -0.32 -4.60
C TYR A 38 3.27 0.44 -5.85
N PHE A 39 2.06 1.00 -5.83
CA PHE A 39 1.52 1.74 -6.98
C PHE A 39 2.14 3.12 -7.19
N ALA A 40 2.91 3.63 -6.22
CA ALA A 40 3.68 4.86 -6.37
C ALA A 40 5.14 4.59 -6.78
N TYR A 41 5.59 3.33 -6.76
CA TYR A 41 6.95 2.96 -7.12
C TYR A 41 7.11 2.88 -8.64
N GLY A 42 8.14 3.54 -9.15
CA GLY A 42 8.59 3.38 -10.52
C GLY A 42 9.86 4.19 -10.74
N LEU A 43 10.66 3.78 -11.71
CA LEU A 43 11.92 4.43 -12.07
C LEU A 43 11.88 4.89 -13.53
N ASP A 44 12.46 6.04 -13.82
CA ASP A 44 12.75 6.46 -15.19
C ASP A 44 13.97 5.73 -15.78
N SER A 45 14.31 6.02 -17.04
CA SER A 45 15.44 5.38 -17.74
C SER A 45 16.82 5.69 -17.11
N ALA A 46 16.91 6.70 -16.25
CA ALA A 46 18.12 7.06 -15.52
C ALA A 46 18.11 6.51 -14.08
N GLY A 47 17.10 5.71 -13.70
CA GLY A 47 16.98 5.13 -12.37
C GLY A 47 16.47 6.09 -11.31
N ARG A 48 15.85 7.21 -11.69
CA ARG A 48 15.25 8.17 -10.73
C ARG A 48 13.80 7.80 -10.45
N LEU A 49 13.34 8.03 -9.21
CA LEU A 49 11.95 7.81 -8.85
C LEU A 49 11.00 8.64 -9.72
N LEU A 50 9.92 8.02 -10.19
CA LEU A 50 8.85 8.69 -10.91
C LEU A 50 8.00 9.57 -9.99
N TYR A 51 7.93 9.23 -8.70
CA TYR A 51 7.21 9.96 -7.68
C TYR A 51 7.96 9.93 -6.35
N GLY A 52 7.90 11.05 -5.62
CA GLY A 52 8.50 11.19 -4.31
C GLY A 52 10.00 11.47 -4.31
N ASP A 53 10.47 11.86 -3.14
CA ASP A 53 11.88 12.05 -2.81
C ASP A 53 12.43 10.76 -2.16
N PRO A 54 13.54 10.15 -2.65
CA PRO A 54 14.09 8.92 -2.09
C PRO A 54 14.60 9.05 -0.64
N ASP A 55 14.90 10.26 -0.18
CA ASP A 55 15.32 10.53 1.20
C ASP A 55 14.11 10.61 2.15
N VAL A 56 12.91 10.83 1.62
CA VAL A 56 11.67 10.99 2.39
C VAL A 56 10.75 9.78 2.24
N HIS A 57 10.68 9.18 1.06
CA HIS A 57 9.74 8.14 0.69
C HIS A 57 10.42 6.78 0.66
N ARG A 58 9.83 5.81 1.36
CA ARG A 58 10.26 4.42 1.36
C ARG A 58 9.36 3.58 0.47
N PHE A 59 9.98 2.74 -0.36
CA PHE A 59 9.29 1.80 -1.24
C PHE A 59 9.68 0.37 -0.86
N PRO A 60 9.02 -0.24 0.15
CA PRO A 60 9.35 -1.58 0.62
C PRO A 60 8.96 -2.69 -0.37
N VAL A 61 8.07 -2.40 -1.33
CA VAL A 61 7.53 -3.36 -2.30
C VAL A 61 7.73 -2.79 -3.69
N LYS A 62 8.42 -3.52 -4.56
CA LYS A 62 8.89 -3.01 -5.86
C LYS A 62 8.50 -3.88 -7.04
N SER A 63 7.93 -5.04 -6.78
CA SER A 63 7.49 -6.01 -7.78
C SER A 63 6.10 -6.54 -7.47
N LEU A 64 5.41 -7.03 -8.51
CA LEU A 64 4.09 -7.65 -8.34
C LEU A 64 4.16 -8.87 -7.42
N SER A 65 5.20 -9.69 -7.55
CA SER A 65 5.40 -10.88 -6.70
C SER A 65 5.53 -10.51 -5.22
N GLU A 66 6.36 -9.51 -4.88
CA GLU A 66 6.47 -9.02 -3.50
C GLU A 66 5.13 -8.46 -3.00
N TYR A 67 4.35 -7.81 -3.87
CA TYR A 67 3.03 -7.29 -3.50
C TYR A 67 2.04 -8.41 -3.22
N GLU A 68 1.97 -9.43 -4.08
CA GLU A 68 1.10 -10.59 -3.90
C GLU A 68 1.44 -11.42 -2.66
N GLU A 69 2.73 -11.51 -2.30
CA GLU A 69 3.23 -12.20 -1.11
C GLU A 69 2.65 -11.62 0.18
N LEU A 70 2.33 -10.32 0.22
CA LEU A 70 1.74 -9.67 1.40
C LEU A 70 0.37 -10.23 1.77
N PHE A 71 -0.31 -10.89 0.83
CA PHE A 71 -1.70 -11.30 1.00
C PHE A 71 -1.87 -12.81 1.10
N VAL A 72 -0.80 -13.62 1.05
CA VAL A 72 -0.91 -15.10 1.06
C VAL A 72 -1.59 -15.64 2.31
N GLU A 73 -1.49 -14.93 3.44
CA GLU A 73 -2.09 -15.29 4.72
C GLU A 73 -3.52 -14.75 4.91
N ALA A 74 -4.12 -14.12 3.88
CA ALA A 74 -5.47 -13.54 4.00
C ALA A 74 -6.59 -14.58 4.17
N GLY A 75 -6.32 -15.84 3.84
CA GLY A 75 -7.24 -16.95 4.06
C GLY A 75 -8.63 -16.70 3.46
N HIS A 76 -9.65 -16.68 4.32
CA HIS A 76 -11.07 -16.50 3.94
C HIS A 76 -11.62 -15.10 4.28
N ALA A 77 -10.75 -14.11 4.53
CA ALA A 77 -11.19 -12.75 4.83
C ALA A 77 -12.03 -12.20 3.67
N GLY A 78 -13.20 -11.62 3.99
CA GLY A 78 -14.09 -11.03 2.98
C GLY A 78 -13.55 -9.71 2.42
N ALA A 79 -12.78 -8.99 3.23
CA ALA A 79 -12.12 -7.75 2.84
C ALA A 79 -10.59 -7.91 3.01
N VAL A 80 -9.85 -7.65 1.94
CA VAL A 80 -8.39 -7.76 1.90
C VAL A 80 -7.85 -6.40 1.46
N GLY A 81 -7.12 -5.74 2.35
CA GLY A 81 -6.86 -4.31 2.26
C GLY A 81 -5.38 -3.95 2.28
N GLU A 82 -5.09 -2.80 1.69
CA GLU A 82 -3.78 -2.15 1.75
C GLU A 82 -3.95 -0.66 2.07
N ALA A 83 -2.93 0.00 2.62
CA ALA A 83 -3.02 1.41 3.01
C ALA A 83 -1.72 2.16 2.76
N SER A 84 -1.73 3.01 1.72
CA SER A 84 -0.63 3.86 1.29
C SER A 84 -1.13 5.29 1.06
N PRO A 85 -0.98 6.19 2.05
CA PRO A 85 -1.60 7.51 2.02
C PRO A 85 -1.10 8.46 0.92
N ILE A 86 0.04 8.16 0.33
CA ILE A 86 0.64 8.94 -0.77
C ILE A 86 -0.03 8.67 -2.11
N TYR A 87 -0.84 7.60 -2.23
CA TYR A 87 -1.51 7.28 -3.49
C TYR A 87 -2.48 8.36 -3.92
N LEU A 88 -3.14 9.03 -2.97
CA LEU A 88 -4.09 10.12 -3.27
C LEU A 88 -3.42 11.30 -4.02
N GLU A 89 -2.13 11.53 -3.80
CA GLU A 89 -1.36 12.63 -4.41
C GLU A 89 -0.39 12.16 -5.51
N CYS A 90 -0.35 10.86 -5.81
CA CYS A 90 0.52 10.25 -6.80
C CYS A 90 -0.28 9.87 -8.06
N PRO A 91 -0.21 10.65 -9.16
CA PRO A 91 -0.94 10.34 -10.39
C PRO A 91 -0.63 8.96 -11.00
N GLN A 92 0.56 8.43 -10.74
CA GLN A 92 1.01 7.11 -11.21
C GLN A 92 0.29 5.97 -10.50
N ALA A 93 -0.33 6.23 -9.36
CA ALA A 93 -1.08 5.25 -8.57
C ALA A 93 -2.57 5.16 -8.96
N ALA A 94 -3.01 5.88 -10.00
CA ALA A 94 -4.40 5.93 -10.47
C ALA A 94 -4.73 4.89 -11.56
#